data_AF-A0A6I2LWQ7-F1
#
_entry.id   AF-A0A6I2LWQ7-F1
#
_cell.length_a   1.000
_cell.length_b   1.000
_cell.length_c   1.000
_cell.angle_alpha   90.00
_cell.angle_beta   90.00
_cell.angle_gamma   90.00
#
_symmetry.space_group_name_H-M   'P 1'
#
loop_
_entity.id
_entity.type
_entity.pdbx_description
1 polymer ?
#
loop_
_entity_poly.entity_id
_entity_poly.type
_entity_poly.pdbx_seq_one_letter_code
_entity_poly.pdbx_strand_id
1 'polypeptide(L)'
;MMAMLRLAAILLVIQGVSYLSLTIYLRSLERERLEGVWERDNPGGARAARAAFVGRRMQGFHRTLRARLVALVLVLPFVAVMLIVYLVNHN
;
A
#
# COMPACT_ATOMS: atom_id res chain seq x y z
N MET A 1 -11.74 -29.24 7.89
CA MET A 1 -11.61 -28.50 6.61
C MET A 1 -12.42 -27.19 6.59
N MET A 2 -13.74 -27.17 6.81
CA MET A 2 -14.54 -25.92 6.74
C MET A 2 -14.14 -24.82 7.73
N ALA A 3 -13.74 -25.17 8.97
CA ALA A 3 -13.30 -24.17 9.96
C ALA A 3 -11.99 -23.47 9.57
N MET A 4 -11.04 -24.22 8.98
CA MET A 4 -9.78 -23.67 8.45
C MET A 4 -10.01 -22.80 7.21
N LEU A 5 -10.85 -23.25 6.27
CA LEU A 5 -11.22 -22.44 5.10
C LEU A 5 -11.88 -21.12 5.51
N ARG A 6 -12.76 -21.13 6.52
CA ARG A 6 -13.38 -19.92 7.06
C ARG A 6 -12.34 -18.97 7.67
N LEU A 7 -11.40 -19.50 8.45
CA LEU A 7 -10.30 -18.70 9.02
C LEU A 7 -9.41 -18.09 7.93
N ALA A 8 -9.03 -18.89 6.93
CA ALA A 8 -8.23 -18.42 5.80
C ALA A 8 -8.95 -17.31 5.03
N ALA A 9 -10.26 -17.45 4.79
CA ALA A 9 -11.06 -16.41 4.14
C ALA A 9 -11.10 -15.10 4.94
N ILE A 10 -11.30 -15.19 6.27
CA ILE A 10 -11.30 -14.01 7.15
C ILE A 10 -9.92 -13.31 7.12
N LEU A 11 -8.84 -14.09 7.20
CA LEU A 11 -7.48 -13.55 7.12
C LEU A 11 -7.21 -12.87 5.78
N LEU A 12 -7.70 -13.43 4.68
CA LEU A 12 -7.59 -12.84 3.34
C LEU A 12 -8.30 -11.48 3.26
N VAL A 13 -9.50 -11.37 3.85
CA VAL A 13 -10.26 -10.11 3.91
C VAL A 13 -9.52 -9.07 4.77
N ILE A 14 -9.11 -9.43 5.98
CA ILE A 14 -8.36 -8.53 6.88
C ILE A 14 -7.08 -8.04 6.19
N GLN A 15 -6.41 -8.94 5.47
CA GLN A 15 -5.17 -8.62 4.81
C GLN A 15 -5.38 -7.70 3.59
N GLY A 16 -6.45 -7.93 2.81
CA GLY A 16 -6.85 -7.03 1.72
C GLY A 16 -7.17 -5.62 2.23
N VAL A 17 -7.93 -5.51 3.33
CA VAL A 17 -8.26 -4.22 3.96
C VAL A 17 -7.01 -3.52 4.49
N SER A 18 -6.13 -4.24 5.18
CA SER A 18 -4.86 -3.71 5.68
C SER A 18 -3.96 -3.19 4.54
N TYR A 19 -3.83 -3.96 3.46
CA TYR A 19 -3.07 -3.58 2.28
C TYR A 19 -3.62 -2.31 1.61
N LEU A 20 -4.95 -2.26 1.43
CA LEU A 20 -5.61 -1.11 0.83
C LEU A 20 -5.43 0.15 1.69
N SER A 21 -5.65 0.03 3.00
CA SER A 21 -5.55 1.14 3.95
C SER A 21 -4.14 1.74 3.96
N LEU A 22 -3.12 0.88 4.00
CA LEU A 22 -1.73 1.34 4.00
C LEU A 22 -1.31 1.94 2.65
N THR A 23 -1.78 1.36 1.54
CA THR A 23 -1.53 1.91 0.19
C THR A 23 -2.11 3.32 0.06
N ILE A 24 -3.34 3.53 0.54
CA ILE A 24 -3.98 4.85 0.56
C ILE A 24 -3.20 5.82 1.45
N TYR A 25 -2.84 5.39 2.67
CA TYR A 25 -2.09 6.21 3.62
C TYR A 25 -0.75 6.70 3.05
N LEU A 26 0.05 5.79 2.49
CA LEU A 26 1.34 6.14 1.90
C LEU A 26 1.19 7.05 0.67
N ARG A 27 0.17 6.82 -0.15
CA ARG A 27 -0.14 7.69 -1.29
C ARG A 27 -0.53 9.10 -0.84
N SER A 28 -1.27 9.20 0.27
CA SER A 28 -1.63 10.48 0.88
C SER A 28 -0.40 11.22 1.40
N LEU A 29 0.48 10.51 2.12
CA LEU A 29 1.68 11.10 2.72
C LEU A 29 2.66 11.64 1.66
N GLU A 30 2.87 10.91 0.57
CA GLU A 30 3.72 11.39 -0.52
C GLU A 30 3.09 12.60 -1.23
N ARG A 31 1.76 12.58 -1.42
CA ARG A 31 1.05 13.72 -2.02
C ARG A 31 1.24 14.97 -1.17
N GLU A 32 1.07 14.87 0.14
CA GLU A 32 1.30 15.95 1.08
C GLU A 32 2.75 16.44 1.07
N ARG A 33 3.72 15.52 1.04
CA ARG A 33 5.14 15.86 0.91
C ARG A 33 5.42 16.65 -0.37
N LEU A 34 4.86 16.24 -1.51
CA LEU A 34 5.03 16.93 -2.80
C LEU A 34 4.36 18.31 -2.80
N GLU A 35 3.20 18.44 -2.16
CA GLU A 35 2.54 19.73 -1.98
C GLU A 35 3.39 20.69 -1.14
N GLY A 36 3.97 20.22 -0.03
CA GLY A 36 4.88 21.02 0.80
C GLY A 36 6.18 21.42 0.08
N VAL A 37 6.75 20.53 -0.75
CA VAL A 37 7.91 20.87 -1.59
C VAL A 37 7.54 21.96 -2.61
N TRP A 38 6.38 21.84 -3.27
CA TRP A 38 5.93 22.85 -4.22
C TRP A 38 5.71 24.21 -3.55
N GLU A 39 5.06 24.23 -2.38
CA GLU A 39 4.77 25.47 -1.64
C GLU A 39 6.04 26.18 -1.17
N ARG A 40 7.04 25.42 -0.72
CA ARG A 40 8.34 25.98 -0.33
C ARG A 40 9.10 26.55 -1.52
N ASP A 41 9.11 25.84 -2.65
CA ASP A 41 9.91 26.22 -3.82
C ASP A 41 9.18 27.26 -4.70
N ASN A 42 7.86 27.41 -4.56
CA ASN A 42 7.01 28.33 -5.33
C ASN A 42 6.00 29.07 -4.44
N PRO A 43 6.46 29.99 -3.56
CA PRO A 43 5.56 30.77 -2.71
C PRO A 43 4.60 31.61 -3.56
N GLY A 44 3.29 31.44 -3.35
CA GLY A 44 2.24 32.15 -4.11
C GLY A 44 1.95 31.58 -5.51
N GLY A 45 2.52 30.43 -5.87
CA GLY A 45 2.28 29.79 -7.17
C GLY A 45 0.82 29.37 -7.39
N ALA A 46 0.36 29.40 -8.65
CA ALA A 46 -1.01 29.05 -9.00
C ALA A 46 -1.37 27.60 -8.61
N ARG A 47 -2.58 27.41 -8.05
CA ARG A 47 -3.08 26.09 -7.59
C ARG A 47 -3.13 25.04 -8.71
N ALA A 48 -3.40 25.47 -9.96
CA ALA A 48 -3.37 24.61 -11.13
C ALA A 48 -1.96 24.07 -11.44
N ALA A 49 -0.92 24.90 -11.24
CA ALA A 49 0.46 24.49 -11.42
C ALA A 49 0.91 23.49 -10.33
N ARG A 50 0.45 23.68 -9.08
CA ARG A 50 0.64 22.71 -7.98
C ARG A 50 0.07 21.35 -8.34
N ALA A 51 -1.18 21.31 -8.81
CA ALA A 51 -1.84 20.07 -9.18
C ALA A 51 -1.12 19.34 -10.34
N ALA A 52 -0.66 20.10 -11.35
CA ALA A 52 0.12 19.54 -12.44
C ALA A 52 1.49 18.99 -11.99
N PHE A 53 2.17 19.68 -11.07
CA PHE A 53 3.44 19.21 -10.49
C PHE A 53 3.27 17.91 -9.70
N VAL A 54 2.31 17.89 -8.78
CA VAL A 54 2.01 16.71 -7.95
C VAL A 54 1.58 15.54 -8.84
N GLY A 55 0.71 15.77 -9.82
CA GLY A 55 0.25 14.74 -10.76
C GLY A 55 1.40 14.11 -11.55
N ARG A 56 2.29 14.92 -12.13
CA ARG A 56 3.48 14.41 -12.86
C ARG A 56 4.43 13.63 -11.96
N ARG A 57 4.68 14.11 -10.74
CA ARG A 57 5.58 13.44 -9.79
C ARG A 57 4.99 12.14 -9.22
N MET A 58 3.67 12.08 -9.02
CA MET A 58 2.98 10.86 -8.55
C MET A 58 3.02 9.72 -9.58
N GLN A 59 3.12 10.00 -10.89
CA GLN A 59 3.23 8.95 -11.91
C GLN A 59 4.49 8.08 -11.74
N GLY A 60 5.58 8.63 -11.21
CA GLY A 60 6.82 7.88 -10.93
C GLY A 60 6.80 7.10 -9.60
N PHE A 61 5.86 7.41 -8.70
CA PHE A 61 5.85 6.90 -7.33
C PHE A 61 5.67 5.38 -7.25
N HIS A 62 4.90 4.80 -8.17
CA HIS A 62 4.63 3.35 -8.23
C HIS A 62 5.88 2.48 -8.48
N ARG A 63 7.01 3.06 -8.93
CA ARG A 63 8.25 2.30 -9.20
C ARG A 63 9.25 2.23 -8.04
N THR A 64 8.96 2.83 -6.90
CA THR A 64 9.94 2.86 -5.79
C THR A 64 9.96 1.55 -5.01
N LEU A 65 11.17 1.10 -4.64
CA LEU A 65 11.41 -0.10 -3.82
C LEU A 65 10.60 -0.10 -2.52
N ARG A 66 10.28 1.08 -1.96
CA ARG A 66 9.47 1.24 -0.74
C ARG A 66 8.03 0.75 -0.93
N ALA A 67 7.39 1.05 -2.06
CA ALA A 67 6.04 0.55 -2.36
C ALA A 67 6.03 -0.97 -2.49
N ARG A 68 7.08 -1.56 -3.09
CA ARG A 68 7.24 -3.01 -3.19
C ARG A 68 7.52 -3.67 -1.84
N LEU A 69 8.34 -3.07 -0.99
CA LEU A 69 8.65 -3.57 0.36
C LEU A 69 7.41 -3.57 1.27
N VAL A 70 6.60 -2.52 1.20
CA VAL A 70 5.33 -2.45 1.93
C VAL A 70 4.38 -3.54 1.46
N ALA A 71 4.24 -3.71 0.14
CA ALA A 71 3.46 -4.80 -0.42
C ALA A 71 3.99 -6.17 0.04
N LEU A 72 5.31 -6.35 0.07
CA LEU A 72 5.95 -7.61 0.45
C LEU A 72 5.70 -7.94 1.92
N VAL A 73 5.89 -6.98 2.85
CA VAL A 73 5.62 -7.16 4.29
C VAL A 73 4.15 -7.51 4.55
N LEU A 74 3.23 -7.00 3.72
CA LEU A 74 1.81 -7.30 3.82
C LEU A 74 1.42 -8.65 3.20
N VAL A 75 2.10 -9.10 2.15
CA VAL A 75 1.86 -10.42 1.51
C VAL A 75 2.48 -11.57 2.31
N LEU A 76 3.62 -11.33 2.97
CA LEU A 76 4.36 -12.33 3.74
C LEU A 76 3.53 -13.07 4.82
N PRO A 77 2.72 -12.39 5.68
CA PRO A 77 1.89 -13.08 6.66
C PRO A 77 0.80 -13.94 6.02
N PHE A 78 0.28 -13.56 4.86
CA PHE A 78 -0.68 -14.39 4.12
C PHE A 78 -0.02 -15.69 3.63
N VAL A 79 1.17 -15.58 3.02
CA VAL A 79 1.95 -16.75 2.57
C VAL A 79 2.28 -17.67 3.76
N ALA A 80 2.66 -17.11 4.91
CA ALA A 80 2.93 -17.88 6.12
C ALA A 80 1.71 -18.65 6.62
N VAL A 81 0.54 -18.01 6.70
CA VAL A 81 -0.72 -18.69 7.08
C VAL A 81 -1.06 -19.80 6.10
N MET A 82 -0.97 -19.53 4.80
CA MET A 82 -1.31 -20.50 3.76
C MET A 82 -0.36 -21.71 3.80
N LEU A 83 0.93 -21.47 4.06
CA LEU A 83 1.94 -22.50 4.26
C LEU A 83 1.63 -23.37 5.49
N ILE A 84 1.29 -22.75 6.64
CA ILE A 84 0.93 -23.46 7.86
C ILE A 84 -0.30 -24.34 7.64
N VAL A 85 -1.35 -23.81 6.98
CA VAL A 85 -2.55 -24.58 6.66
C VAL A 85 -2.23 -25.77 5.76
N TYR A 86 -1.41 -25.59 4.73
CA TYR A 86 -0.98 -26.67 3.85
C TYR A 86 -0.22 -27.76 4.62
N LEU A 87 0.78 -27.37 5.43
CA LEU A 87 1.60 -28.30 6.21
C LEU A 87 0.78 -29.12 7.23
N VAL A 88 -0.18 -28.49 7.90
CA VAL A 88 -1.02 -29.15 8.90
C VAL A 88 -2.08 -30.07 8.28
N ASN A 89 -2.57 -29.75 7.07
CA ASN A 89 -3.67 -30.49 6.42
C ASN A 89 -3.18 -31.51 5.37
N HIS A 90 -1.92 -31.45 4.94
CA HIS A 90 -1.34 -32.42 4.00
C HIS A 90 -0.77 -33.68 4.69
N ASN A 91 -0.56 -33.62 6.01
CA ASN A 91 -0.32 -34.80 6.85
C ASN A 91 -1.63 -35.33 7.45
#